data_AF-A0A1T4T9C6-F1
#
_entry.id   AF-A0A1T4T9C6-F1
#
_cell.length_a   1.000
_cell.length_b   1.000
_cell.length_c   1.000
_cell.angle_alpha   90.00
_cell.angle_beta   90.00
_cell.angle_gamma   90.00
#
_symmetry.space_group_name_H-M   'P 1'
#
loop_
_entity.id
_entity.type
_entity.pdbx_description
1 polymer ?
#
loop_
_entity_poly.entity_id
_entity_poly.type
_entity_poly.pdbx_seq_one_letter_code
_entity_poly.pdbx_strand_id
1 'polypeptide(L)'
;MKQIFFGAFMLSAATAAAQEGNVYRMATAGLHVKTIDGGRHERTYYVLRFDAGKAGLCTYTLITEQQNAALSNTLIYNDWQYFKYQKKHNRLSIAGLPPSCAAWATLQPGPHALTSVKNKNILFEQLTPPPAGFLPGNSYAAPIDTGHYLVLTFGKDTAEIAYMKNITSKNSQPESDESRKARRYRWTIYGTDVLIPEYGLFLTADFDTQQLRLLYDSKYITLTRRTR
;
A
#
# COMPACT_ATOMS: atom_id res chain seq x y z
N MET A 1 -23.33 16.32 -52.59
CA MET A 1 -23.37 14.94 -52.04
C MET A 1 -21.93 14.43 -52.01
N LYS A 2 -21.51 13.70 -50.94
CA LYS A 2 -20.14 13.79 -50.32
C LYS A 2 -19.98 15.12 -49.56
N GLN A 3 -19.26 15.25 -48.43
CA GLN A 3 -18.58 14.32 -47.49
C GLN A 3 -18.40 15.11 -46.15
N ILE A 4 -18.25 14.58 -44.93
CA ILE A 4 -18.13 13.20 -44.38
C ILE A 4 -18.55 13.21 -42.87
N PHE A 5 -18.73 12.05 -42.21
CA PHE A 5 -18.90 11.96 -40.74
C PHE A 5 -17.56 11.58 -40.08
N PHE A 6 -16.86 12.55 -39.46
CA PHE A 6 -15.67 12.31 -38.63
C PHE A 6 -15.81 13.11 -37.32
N GLY A 7 -16.34 12.49 -36.26
CA GLY A 7 -16.65 13.23 -35.03
C GLY A 7 -17.30 12.44 -33.89
N ALA A 8 -16.93 11.17 -33.68
CA ALA A 8 -17.48 10.37 -32.57
C ALA A 8 -16.51 9.40 -31.87
N PHE A 9 -15.34 9.10 -32.45
CA PHE A 9 -14.48 7.99 -31.96
C PHE A 9 -13.32 8.39 -31.04
N MET A 10 -13.07 9.70 -30.82
CA MET A 10 -11.90 10.17 -30.06
C MET A 10 -12.15 10.39 -28.56
N LEU A 11 -13.40 10.55 -28.12
CA LEU A 11 -13.72 10.92 -26.72
C LEU A 11 -13.61 9.74 -25.73
N SER A 12 -13.77 8.50 -26.19
CA SER A 12 -13.72 7.29 -25.35
C SER A 12 -12.30 6.89 -24.95
N ALA A 13 -11.32 7.09 -25.84
CA ALA A 13 -9.91 6.75 -25.60
C ALA A 13 -9.26 7.66 -24.54
N ALA A 14 -9.47 8.98 -24.65
CA ALA A 14 -8.85 9.97 -23.77
C ALA A 14 -9.15 9.75 -22.27
N THR A 15 -10.32 9.22 -21.95
CA THR A 15 -10.73 8.98 -20.54
C THR A 15 -10.35 7.60 -20.01
N ALA A 16 -9.88 6.67 -20.84
CA ALA A 16 -9.27 5.41 -20.36
C ALA A 16 -7.86 5.69 -19.81
N ALA A 17 -7.05 6.42 -20.58
CA ALA A 17 -5.72 6.90 -20.17
C ALA A 17 -5.75 7.68 -18.85
N ALA A 18 -6.81 8.46 -18.59
CA ALA A 18 -6.98 9.23 -17.35
C ALA A 18 -7.18 8.39 -16.07
N GLN A 19 -7.25 7.06 -16.16
CA GLN A 19 -7.32 6.14 -15.01
C GLN A 19 -6.12 5.19 -14.94
N GLU A 20 -5.38 5.05 -16.04
CA GLU A 20 -4.18 4.21 -16.09
C GLU A 20 -3.07 4.81 -15.21
N GLY A 21 -2.35 3.95 -14.49
CA GLY A 21 -1.35 4.34 -13.48
C GLY A 21 -1.92 4.71 -12.12
N ASN A 22 -3.23 5.00 -12.01
CA ASN A 22 -3.84 5.28 -10.71
C ASN A 22 -4.02 3.99 -9.89
N VAL A 23 -3.74 4.10 -8.59
CA VAL A 23 -4.00 3.07 -7.58
C VAL A 23 -5.12 3.58 -6.67
N TYR A 24 -6.01 2.70 -6.24
CA TYR A 24 -7.13 3.02 -5.34
C TYR A 24 -7.25 1.97 -4.23
N ARG A 25 -7.56 2.38 -3.00
CA ARG A 25 -7.82 1.47 -1.86
C ARG A 25 -9.28 1.53 -1.46
N MET A 26 -9.88 0.38 -1.16
CA MET A 26 -11.24 0.32 -0.65
C MET A 26 -11.35 1.05 0.70
N ALA A 27 -12.33 1.95 0.81
CA ALA A 27 -12.53 2.80 1.97
C ALA A 27 -12.94 1.98 3.22
N THR A 28 -12.67 2.54 4.40
CA THR A 28 -12.76 1.87 5.70
C THR A 28 -14.12 1.23 5.98
N ALA A 29 -15.21 1.86 5.51
CA ALA A 29 -16.59 1.39 5.68
C ALA A 29 -16.92 0.07 4.94
N GLY A 30 -16.04 -0.40 4.06
CA GLY A 30 -16.16 -1.69 3.38
C GLY A 30 -15.12 -2.74 3.82
N LEU A 31 -14.19 -2.40 4.72
CA LEU A 31 -13.18 -3.37 5.19
C LEU A 31 -13.85 -4.48 6.00
N HIS A 32 -13.50 -5.72 5.71
CA HIS A 32 -13.88 -6.83 6.58
C HIS A 32 -13.02 -6.78 7.84
N VAL A 33 -13.62 -6.34 8.94
CA VAL A 33 -13.05 -6.42 10.29
C VAL A 33 -13.67 -7.61 10.99
N LYS A 34 -12.85 -8.60 11.36
CA LYS A 34 -13.27 -9.74 12.17
C LYS A 34 -12.53 -9.69 13.51
N THR A 35 -13.28 -9.53 14.59
CA THR A 35 -12.78 -9.83 15.93
C THR A 35 -12.89 -11.34 16.16
N ILE A 36 -11.81 -11.95 16.58
CA ILE A 36 -11.71 -13.35 16.99
C ILE A 36 -11.33 -13.36 18.48
N ASP A 37 -11.78 -14.39 19.20
CA ASP A 37 -11.56 -14.53 20.65
C ASP A 37 -10.09 -14.31 21.05
N GLY A 38 -9.89 -13.72 22.24
CA GLY A 38 -8.54 -13.45 22.76
C GLY A 38 -7.83 -12.22 22.20
N GLY A 39 -8.56 -11.21 21.72
CA GLY A 39 -7.98 -9.92 21.29
C GLY A 39 -7.32 -9.96 19.91
N ARG A 40 -7.78 -10.86 19.03
CA ARG A 40 -7.34 -10.95 17.63
C ARG A 40 -8.27 -10.15 16.72
N HIS A 41 -7.71 -9.25 15.93
CA HIS A 41 -8.41 -8.40 14.98
C HIS A 41 -7.84 -8.61 13.57
N GLU A 42 -8.66 -9.13 12.66
CA GLU A 42 -8.31 -9.28 11.25
C GLU A 42 -8.94 -8.14 10.45
N ARG A 43 -8.14 -7.44 9.64
CA ARG A 43 -8.57 -6.35 8.76
C ARG A 43 -8.15 -6.65 7.33
N THR A 44 -9.11 -6.97 6.47
CA THR A 44 -8.84 -7.25 5.04
C THR A 44 -9.10 -6.01 4.19
N TYR A 45 -8.07 -5.64 3.42
CA TYR A 45 -8.02 -4.50 2.52
C TYR A 45 -7.98 -4.95 1.06
N TYR A 46 -8.65 -4.19 0.19
CA TYR A 46 -8.64 -4.40 -1.25
C TYR A 46 -8.02 -3.18 -1.94
N VAL A 47 -7.11 -3.42 -2.88
CA VAL A 47 -6.43 -2.39 -3.68
C VAL A 47 -6.65 -2.67 -5.16
N LEU A 48 -7.08 -1.66 -5.89
CA LEU A 48 -7.17 -1.66 -7.35
C LEU A 48 -6.03 -0.85 -7.96
N ARG A 49 -5.48 -1.34 -9.07
CA ARG A 49 -4.65 -0.56 -10.00
C ARG A 49 -5.20 -0.73 -11.41
N PHE A 50 -5.22 0.34 -12.21
CA PHE A 50 -5.56 0.23 -13.63
C PHE A 50 -4.28 0.42 -14.45
N ASP A 51 -3.97 -0.57 -15.27
CA ASP A 51 -2.90 -0.56 -16.27
C ASP A 51 -3.53 -0.62 -17.67
N ALA A 52 -2.77 -0.38 -18.74
CA ALA A 52 -3.26 -0.45 -20.12
C ALA A 52 -4.06 -1.73 -20.41
N GLY A 53 -5.39 -1.60 -20.50
CA GLY A 53 -6.35 -2.70 -20.74
C GLY A 53 -6.54 -3.73 -19.61
N LYS A 54 -5.91 -3.57 -18.44
CA LYS A 54 -6.02 -4.49 -17.29
C LYS A 54 -6.30 -3.77 -15.96
N ALA A 55 -7.13 -4.38 -15.12
CA ALA A 55 -7.29 -3.97 -13.72
C ALA A 55 -6.60 -5.00 -12.83
N GLY A 56 -5.57 -4.59 -12.10
CA GLY A 56 -4.94 -5.37 -11.04
C GLY A 56 -5.73 -5.23 -9.74
N LEU A 57 -5.96 -6.36 -9.06
CA LEU A 57 -6.45 -6.44 -7.70
C LEU A 57 -5.36 -7.04 -6.80
N CYS A 58 -5.07 -6.37 -5.69
CA CYS A 58 -4.34 -6.95 -4.58
C CYS A 58 -5.23 -6.96 -3.33
N THR A 59 -5.18 -8.06 -2.57
CA THR A 59 -5.88 -8.21 -1.28
C THR A 59 -4.86 -8.53 -0.21
N TYR A 60 -4.86 -7.78 0.89
CA TYR A 60 -4.03 -8.07 2.05
C TYR A 60 -4.84 -8.04 3.34
N THR A 61 -4.48 -8.89 4.29
CA THR A 61 -5.12 -9.00 5.61
C THR A 61 -4.09 -8.73 6.68
N LEU A 62 -4.28 -7.64 7.43
CA LEU A 62 -3.53 -7.34 8.64
C LEU A 62 -4.23 -8.04 9.82
N ILE A 63 -3.50 -8.92 10.50
CA ILE A 63 -3.94 -9.63 11.70
C ILE A 63 -3.18 -9.05 12.88
N THR A 64 -3.88 -8.36 13.77
CA THR A 64 -3.32 -7.84 15.03
C THR A 64 -3.77 -8.75 16.17
N GLU A 65 -2.86 -9.31 16.96
CA GLU A 65 -3.20 -10.14 18.13
C GLU A 65 -2.69 -9.50 19.41
N GLN A 66 -3.55 -9.35 20.42
CA GLN A 66 -3.16 -8.86 21.75
C GLN A 66 -3.04 -10.01 22.75
N GLN A 67 -1.82 -10.34 23.16
CA GLN A 67 -1.56 -11.32 24.21
C GLN A 67 -0.77 -10.68 25.35
N ASN A 68 -1.29 -10.74 26.58
CA ASN A 68 -0.61 -10.24 27.79
C ASN A 68 -0.01 -8.83 27.64
N ALA A 69 -0.81 -7.90 27.11
CA ALA A 69 -0.45 -6.51 26.78
C ALA A 69 0.55 -6.29 25.63
N ALA A 70 1.16 -7.34 25.06
CA ALA A 70 1.92 -7.24 23.81
C ALA A 70 0.98 -7.31 22.59
N LEU A 71 1.26 -6.50 21.57
CA LEU A 71 0.63 -6.59 20.24
C LEU A 71 1.58 -7.25 19.25
N SER A 72 1.12 -8.32 18.59
CA SER A 72 1.75 -8.86 17.39
C SER A 72 0.96 -8.44 16.15
N ASN A 73 1.65 -8.29 15.01
CA ASN A 73 1.02 -8.02 13.72
C ASN A 73 1.55 -9.01 12.67
N THR A 74 0.64 -9.69 11.98
CA THR A 74 0.94 -10.55 10.83
C THR A 74 0.25 -9.99 9.59
N LEU A 75 1.00 -9.77 8.52
CA LEU A 75 0.44 -9.33 7.24
C LEU A 75 0.38 -10.52 6.27
N ILE A 76 -0.83 -10.98 5.94
CA ILE A 76 -1.07 -11.92 4.85
C ILE A 76 -1.27 -11.10 3.57
N TYR A 77 -0.51 -11.40 2.53
CA TYR A 77 -0.55 -10.68 1.25
C TYR A 77 -0.82 -11.67 0.11
N ASN A 78 -1.77 -11.34 -0.76
CA ASN A 78 -2.01 -12.08 -1.99
C ASN A 78 -1.39 -11.36 -3.19
N ASP A 79 -0.77 -12.13 -4.09
CA ASP A 79 -0.25 -11.65 -5.36
C ASP A 79 -1.30 -10.91 -6.18
N TRP A 80 -0.84 -9.98 -7.02
CA TRP A 80 -1.69 -9.19 -7.91
C TRP A 80 -2.43 -10.09 -8.91
N GLN A 81 -3.76 -10.11 -8.81
CA GLN A 81 -4.65 -10.77 -9.77
C GLN A 81 -5.05 -9.76 -10.86
N TYR A 82 -4.83 -10.09 -12.12
CA TYR A 82 -5.10 -9.18 -13.24
C TYR A 82 -6.33 -9.59 -14.04
N PHE A 83 -7.25 -8.65 -14.19
CA PHE A 83 -8.53 -8.81 -14.86
C PHE A 83 -8.62 -7.93 -16.10
N LYS A 84 -9.41 -8.32 -17.09
CA LYS A 84 -9.76 -7.42 -18.20
C LYS A 84 -10.75 -6.37 -17.68
N TYR A 85 -10.55 -5.10 -18.02
CA TYR A 85 -11.55 -4.07 -17.79
C TYR A 85 -11.95 -3.37 -19.09
N GLN A 86 -13.12 -2.72 -19.06
CA GLN A 86 -13.64 -1.91 -20.16
C GLN A 86 -14.22 -0.62 -19.60
N LYS A 87 -14.05 0.50 -20.32
CA LYS A 87 -14.69 1.77 -19.99
C LYS A 87 -15.87 2.04 -20.92
N LYS A 88 -17.07 2.26 -20.36
CA LYS A 88 -18.30 2.60 -21.13
C LYS A 88 -19.19 3.53 -20.31
N HIS A 89 -19.71 4.60 -20.94
CA HIS A 89 -20.63 5.57 -20.32
C HIS A 89 -20.18 6.08 -18.92
N ASN A 90 -18.92 6.52 -18.81
CA ASN A 90 -18.26 6.88 -17.54
C ASN A 90 -18.36 5.82 -16.42
N ARG A 91 -18.28 4.54 -16.79
CA ARG A 91 -18.15 3.42 -15.85
C ARG A 91 -16.97 2.54 -16.26
N LEU A 92 -16.30 1.97 -15.27
CA LEU A 92 -15.26 0.94 -15.41
C LEU A 92 -15.90 -0.40 -15.05
N SER A 93 -15.95 -1.33 -15.99
CA SER A 93 -16.43 -2.70 -15.78
C SER A 93 -15.24 -3.64 -15.73
N ILE A 94 -15.07 -4.38 -14.64
CA ILE A 94 -13.99 -5.36 -14.45
C ILE A 94 -14.58 -6.77 -14.58
N ALA A 95 -14.05 -7.56 -15.52
CA ALA A 95 -14.56 -8.90 -15.83
C ALA A 95 -13.76 -9.99 -15.10
N GLY A 96 -14.46 -10.96 -14.51
CA GLY A 96 -13.85 -12.13 -13.88
C GLY A 96 -13.42 -11.95 -12.42
N LEU A 97 -13.80 -10.84 -11.76
CA LEU A 97 -13.59 -10.67 -10.32
C LEU A 97 -14.14 -11.87 -9.50
N PRO A 98 -13.50 -12.27 -8.39
CA PRO A 98 -14.02 -13.29 -7.49
C PRO A 98 -15.46 -13.01 -7.03
N PRO A 99 -16.28 -14.03 -6.69
CA PRO A 99 -17.66 -13.83 -6.25
C PRO A 99 -17.81 -12.87 -5.05
N SER A 100 -16.88 -12.91 -4.10
CA SER A 100 -16.80 -11.96 -2.98
C SER A 100 -16.63 -10.50 -3.41
N CYS A 101 -16.15 -10.26 -4.63
CA CYS A 101 -15.88 -8.96 -5.22
C CYS A 101 -16.92 -8.55 -6.29
N ALA A 102 -17.93 -9.39 -6.57
CA ALA A 102 -18.92 -9.16 -7.63
C ALA A 102 -19.78 -7.88 -7.43
N ALA A 103 -19.88 -7.42 -6.17
CA ALA A 103 -20.56 -6.20 -5.77
C ALA A 103 -19.87 -4.91 -6.25
N TRP A 104 -18.65 -4.99 -6.80
CA TRP A 104 -17.90 -3.84 -7.33
C TRP A 104 -17.24 -4.10 -8.69
N ALA A 105 -17.72 -5.12 -9.42
CA ALA A 105 -17.38 -5.37 -10.82
C ALA A 105 -17.79 -4.24 -11.79
N THR A 106 -18.53 -3.23 -11.33
CA THR A 106 -18.80 -2.00 -12.09
C THR A 106 -18.66 -0.79 -11.17
N LEU A 107 -17.70 0.06 -11.50
CA LEU A 107 -17.34 1.26 -10.75
C LEU A 107 -17.64 2.51 -11.58
N GLN A 108 -18.01 3.60 -10.91
CA GLN A 108 -18.19 4.92 -11.50
C GLN A 108 -17.09 5.86 -10.98
N PRO A 109 -16.22 6.41 -11.84
CA PRO A 109 -15.20 7.36 -11.43
C PRO A 109 -15.78 8.71 -11.00
N GLY A 110 -15.28 9.22 -9.88
CA GLY A 110 -15.33 10.62 -9.45
C GLY A 110 -13.93 11.24 -9.44
N PRO A 111 -13.75 12.45 -8.88
CA PRO A 111 -12.49 13.20 -8.95
C PRO A 111 -11.29 12.47 -8.32
N HIS A 112 -11.48 11.86 -7.15
CA HIS A 112 -10.43 11.16 -6.39
C HIS A 112 -10.90 9.82 -5.83
N ALA A 113 -11.93 9.21 -6.43
CA ALA A 113 -12.46 7.93 -5.98
C ALA A 113 -13.24 7.19 -7.08
N LEU A 114 -13.45 5.89 -6.88
CA LEU A 114 -14.34 5.04 -7.68
C LEU A 114 -15.44 4.50 -6.77
N THR A 115 -16.71 4.76 -7.08
CA THR A 115 -17.84 4.23 -6.30
C THR A 115 -18.46 3.05 -7.03
N SER A 116 -18.79 1.96 -6.34
CA SER A 116 -19.53 0.86 -6.98
C SER A 116 -20.94 1.30 -7.37
N VAL A 117 -21.31 0.95 -8.60
CA VAL A 117 -22.66 1.16 -9.15
C VAL A 117 -23.67 0.21 -8.52
N LYS A 118 -23.24 -0.98 -8.07
CA LYS A 118 -24.13 -2.00 -7.49
C LYS A 118 -24.29 -1.87 -5.97
N ASN A 119 -23.27 -1.36 -5.27
CA ASN A 119 -23.32 -1.11 -3.83
C ASN A 119 -22.58 0.20 -3.53
N LYS A 120 -23.33 1.29 -3.35
CA LYS A 120 -22.76 2.64 -3.16
C LYS A 120 -21.93 2.80 -1.89
N ASN A 121 -22.02 1.87 -0.94
CA ASN A 121 -21.19 1.86 0.27
C ASN A 121 -19.76 1.35 -0.02
N ILE A 122 -19.53 0.73 -1.19
CA ILE A 122 -18.20 0.35 -1.65
C ILE A 122 -17.59 1.52 -2.43
N LEU A 123 -16.67 2.21 -1.78
CA LEU A 123 -15.85 3.29 -2.33
C LEU A 123 -14.39 2.82 -2.42
N PHE A 124 -13.69 3.19 -3.49
CA PHE A 124 -12.25 3.05 -3.65
C PHE A 124 -11.63 4.44 -3.76
N GLU A 125 -10.90 4.87 -2.74
CA GLU A 125 -10.25 6.19 -2.68
C GLU A 125 -8.93 6.14 -3.46
N GLN A 126 -8.67 7.15 -4.28
CA GLN A 126 -7.43 7.25 -5.04
C GLN A 126 -6.25 7.46 -4.09
N LEU A 127 -5.23 6.64 -4.24
CA LEU A 127 -4.00 6.75 -3.46
C LEU A 127 -3.10 7.79 -4.12
N THR A 128 -2.73 8.81 -3.36
CA THR A 128 -1.68 9.75 -3.76
C THR A 128 -0.36 8.97 -3.83
N PRO A 129 0.38 9.02 -4.95
CA PRO A 129 1.71 8.44 -5.02
C PRO A 129 2.65 9.16 -4.04
N PRO A 130 3.73 8.51 -3.58
CA PRO A 130 4.70 9.15 -2.69
C PRO A 130 5.40 10.30 -3.41
N PRO A 131 5.83 11.35 -2.69
CA PRO A 131 6.71 12.35 -3.26
C PRO A 131 7.96 11.70 -3.88
N ALA A 132 8.37 12.19 -5.05
CA ALA A 132 9.54 11.66 -5.74
C ALA A 132 10.80 11.76 -4.84
N GLY A 133 11.54 10.65 -4.73
CA GLY A 133 12.71 10.59 -3.85
C GLY A 133 12.41 10.53 -2.35
N PHE A 134 11.15 10.28 -1.94
CA PHE A 134 10.82 10.06 -0.53
C PHE A 134 11.40 8.74 0.01
N LEU A 135 10.97 7.57 -0.49
CA LEU A 135 11.58 6.30 -0.08
C LEU A 135 12.84 5.92 -0.89
N PRO A 136 12.78 5.74 -2.23
CA PRO A 136 13.88 5.10 -2.96
C PRO A 136 15.18 5.91 -2.87
N GLY A 137 16.27 5.24 -2.50
CA GLY A 137 17.59 5.83 -2.27
C GLY A 137 17.86 6.26 -0.82
N ASN A 138 16.87 6.24 0.06
CA ASN A 138 17.01 6.69 1.45
C ASN A 138 17.12 5.55 2.46
N SER A 139 17.85 5.82 3.54
CA SER A 139 17.88 4.99 4.74
C SER A 139 17.13 5.68 5.88
N TYR A 140 16.47 4.89 6.73
CA TYR A 140 15.71 5.35 7.89
C TYR A 140 16.07 4.50 9.10
N ALA A 141 16.19 5.10 10.28
CA ALA A 141 16.54 4.38 11.51
C ALA A 141 15.59 4.72 12.66
N ALA A 142 15.12 3.70 13.38
CA ALA A 142 14.41 3.84 14.65
C ALA A 142 15.18 3.11 15.77
N PRO A 143 15.32 3.70 16.97
CA PRO A 143 15.67 2.92 18.16
C PRO A 143 14.52 1.94 18.45
N ILE A 144 14.87 0.69 18.76
CA ILE A 144 13.89 -0.35 19.11
C ILE A 144 14.06 -0.82 20.55
N ASP A 145 15.30 -0.92 21.04
CA ASP A 145 15.66 -1.28 22.41
C ASP A 145 16.91 -0.50 22.82
N THR A 146 17.30 -0.56 24.10
CA THR A 146 18.53 0.09 24.60
C THR A 146 19.75 -0.34 23.78
N GLY A 147 20.39 0.63 23.11
CA GLY A 147 21.57 0.40 22.26
C GLY A 147 21.28 -0.27 20.90
N HIS A 148 20.02 -0.57 20.56
CA HIS A 148 19.66 -1.31 19.34
C HIS A 148 18.72 -0.51 18.44
N TYR A 149 18.97 -0.59 17.13
CA TYR A 149 18.26 0.16 16.11
C TYR A 149 17.81 -0.76 14.97
N LEU A 150 16.59 -0.52 14.47
CA LEU A 150 16.14 -1.04 13.19
C LEU A 150 16.50 -0.03 12.11
N VAL A 151 17.21 -0.46 11.06
CA VAL A 151 17.56 0.36 9.91
C VAL A 151 16.92 -0.22 8.65
N LEU A 152 16.25 0.66 7.90
CA LEU A 152 15.50 0.37 6.68
C LEU A 152 16.11 1.17 5.53
N THR A 153 16.67 0.50 4.53
CA THR A 153 17.22 1.14 3.32
C THR A 153 16.37 0.77 2.11
N PHE A 154 15.66 1.75 1.56
CA PHE A 154 14.74 1.55 0.44
C PHE A 154 15.48 1.67 -0.89
N GLY A 155 15.62 0.55 -1.61
CA GLY A 155 15.87 0.54 -3.04
C GLY A 155 14.58 0.80 -3.82
N LYS A 156 14.64 0.67 -5.15
CA LYS A 156 13.49 0.89 -6.04
C LYS A 156 12.32 -0.07 -5.76
N ASP A 157 12.61 -1.36 -5.64
CA ASP A 157 11.61 -2.43 -5.54
C ASP A 157 11.80 -3.32 -4.28
N THR A 158 12.87 -3.09 -3.52
CA THR A 158 13.21 -3.85 -2.30
C THR A 158 13.71 -2.94 -1.19
N ALA A 159 13.50 -3.36 0.06
CA ALA A 159 13.91 -2.68 1.27
C ALA A 159 14.83 -3.62 2.03
N GLU A 160 16.03 -3.15 2.33
CA GLU A 160 16.99 -3.86 3.16
C GLU A 160 16.73 -3.49 4.63
N ILE A 161 16.45 -4.51 5.44
CA ILE A 161 16.24 -4.38 6.88
C ILE A 161 17.46 -4.93 7.59
N ALA A 162 18.06 -4.10 8.44
CA ALA A 162 19.22 -4.45 9.27
C ALA A 162 18.95 -4.11 10.74
N TYR A 163 19.48 -4.94 11.62
CA TYR A 163 19.57 -4.66 13.05
C TYR A 163 20.98 -4.15 13.37
N MET A 164 21.08 -3.03 14.09
CA MET A 164 22.36 -2.38 14.37
C MET A 164 22.51 -2.04 15.84
N LYS A 165 23.73 -2.12 16.34
CA LYS A 165 24.13 -1.82 17.73
C LYS A 165 24.84 -0.48 17.82
N ASN A 166 24.78 0.12 19.01
CA ASN A 166 25.63 1.24 19.46
C ASN A 166 25.71 2.46 18.52
N ILE A 167 24.56 3.00 18.08
CA ILE A 167 24.54 4.27 17.34
C ILE A 167 24.57 5.48 18.31
N THR A 168 25.55 5.51 19.21
CA THR A 168 25.63 6.45 20.35
C THR A 168 26.35 7.76 20.06
N SER A 169 26.87 7.99 18.85
CA SER A 169 27.43 9.30 18.46
C SER A 169 27.25 9.62 16.97
N LYS A 170 27.38 10.90 16.60
CA LYS A 170 27.35 11.36 15.20
C LYS A 170 28.46 10.78 14.31
N ASN A 171 29.51 10.20 14.91
CA ASN A 171 30.73 9.78 14.20
C ASN A 171 31.02 8.26 14.28
N SER A 172 30.27 7.50 15.08
CA SER A 172 30.43 6.04 15.16
C SER A 172 29.74 5.36 13.98
N GLN A 173 30.49 4.63 13.15
CA GLN A 173 29.88 3.72 12.17
C GLN A 173 28.99 2.71 12.91
N PRO A 174 27.73 2.53 12.49
CA PRO A 174 26.82 1.64 13.19
C PRO A 174 27.27 0.19 13.01
N GLU A 175 27.43 -0.54 14.10
CA GLU A 175 27.84 -1.94 14.06
C GLU A 175 26.66 -2.82 13.66
N SER A 176 26.83 -3.66 12.63
CA SER A 176 25.81 -4.65 12.27
C SER A 176 25.70 -5.69 13.37
N ASP A 177 24.47 -6.00 13.80
CA ASP A 177 24.26 -7.14 14.68
C ASP A 177 24.37 -8.44 13.87
N GLU A 178 25.54 -9.09 13.91
CA GLU A 178 25.79 -10.31 13.13
C GLU A 178 24.82 -11.46 13.43
N SER A 179 24.19 -11.45 14.62
CA SER A 179 23.13 -12.41 14.98
C SER A 179 21.85 -12.24 14.14
N ARG A 180 21.67 -11.07 13.50
CA ARG A 180 20.52 -10.72 12.66
C ARG A 180 20.99 -10.06 11.35
N LYS A 181 21.66 -10.87 10.51
CA LYS A 181 22.10 -10.48 9.16
C LYS A 181 21.02 -9.71 8.40
N ALA A 182 21.42 -8.61 7.76
CA ALA A 182 20.54 -7.80 6.95
C ALA A 182 19.86 -8.63 5.83
N ARG A 183 18.59 -8.38 5.59
CA ARG A 183 17.78 -9.08 4.58
C ARG A 183 17.01 -8.09 3.72
N ARG A 184 16.87 -8.43 2.44
CA ARG A 184 16.08 -7.66 1.47
C ARG A 184 14.72 -8.29 1.30
N TYR A 185 13.71 -7.45 1.34
CA TYR A 185 12.32 -7.81 1.21
C TYR A 185 11.64 -6.92 0.18
N ARG A 186 10.60 -7.40 -0.48
CA ARG A 186 9.76 -6.52 -1.30
C ARG A 186 9.02 -5.53 -0.43
N TRP A 187 9.01 -4.26 -0.82
CA TRP A 187 8.12 -3.26 -0.23
C TRP A 187 7.13 -2.75 -1.26
N THR A 188 6.05 -2.16 -0.76
CA THR A 188 5.03 -1.50 -1.56
C THR A 188 4.39 -0.37 -0.75
N ILE A 189 3.85 0.64 -1.42
CA ILE A 189 3.18 1.78 -0.77
C ILE A 189 1.71 1.79 -1.20
N TYR A 190 0.84 1.98 -0.21
CA TYR A 190 -0.60 2.12 -0.38
C TYR A 190 -1.09 3.36 0.35
N GLY A 191 -1.10 4.51 -0.35
CA GLY A 191 -1.34 5.81 0.27
C GLY A 191 -0.20 6.18 1.21
N THR A 192 -0.50 6.45 2.47
CA THR A 192 0.50 6.66 3.52
C THR A 192 1.19 5.37 3.97
N ASP A 193 0.63 4.20 3.70
CA ASP A 193 1.09 2.97 4.35
C ASP A 193 2.21 2.30 3.53
N VAL A 194 3.38 2.10 4.12
CA VAL A 194 4.49 1.34 3.52
C VAL A 194 4.51 -0.05 4.13
N LEU A 195 4.29 -1.06 3.29
CA LEU A 195 4.21 -2.46 3.71
C LEU A 195 5.47 -3.21 3.28
N ILE A 196 6.00 -4.05 4.17
CA ILE A 196 7.04 -5.04 3.87
C ILE A 196 6.50 -6.42 4.26
N PRO A 197 5.72 -7.09 3.38
CA PRO A 197 4.87 -8.22 3.76
C PRO A 197 5.64 -9.43 4.28
N GLU A 198 6.74 -9.78 3.61
CA GLU A 198 7.64 -10.89 3.95
C GLU A 198 8.32 -10.73 5.33
N TYR A 199 8.22 -9.53 5.94
CA TYR A 199 8.71 -9.22 7.27
C TYR A 199 7.59 -8.94 8.29
N GLY A 200 6.34 -8.78 7.83
CA GLY A 200 5.25 -8.27 8.66
C GLY A 200 5.40 -6.80 9.07
N LEU A 201 6.26 -6.01 8.41
CA LEU A 201 6.45 -4.60 8.78
C LEU A 201 5.32 -3.72 8.25
N PHE A 202 4.78 -2.88 9.14
CA PHE A 202 3.87 -1.80 8.83
C PHE A 202 4.50 -0.46 9.22
N LEU A 203 4.68 0.42 8.24
CA LEU A 203 5.16 1.79 8.44
C LEU A 203 4.09 2.76 7.93
N THR A 204 3.98 3.93 8.54
CA THR A 204 3.17 5.04 8.04
C THR A 204 4.04 6.22 7.63
N ALA A 205 3.86 6.68 6.41
CA ALA A 205 4.51 7.84 5.83
C ALA A 205 3.60 9.05 5.96
N ASP A 206 4.12 10.11 6.57
CA ASP A 206 3.57 11.46 6.49
C ASP A 206 4.35 12.19 5.39
N PHE A 207 3.71 12.35 4.23
CA PHE A 207 4.35 12.93 3.05
C PHE A 207 4.53 14.45 3.15
N ASP A 208 3.69 15.14 3.94
CA ASP A 208 3.76 16.59 4.14
C ASP A 208 4.96 16.94 5.03
N THR A 209 5.17 16.17 6.12
CA THR A 209 6.34 16.38 7.01
C THR A 209 7.57 15.55 6.61
N GLN A 210 7.48 14.75 5.53
CA GLN A 210 8.48 13.77 5.11
C GLN A 210 8.96 12.84 6.25
N GLN A 211 8.04 12.44 7.13
CA GLN A 211 8.32 11.50 8.20
C GLN A 211 7.89 10.09 7.82
N LEU A 212 8.65 9.11 8.30
CA LEU A 212 8.25 7.70 8.29
C LEU A 212 8.11 7.27 9.76
N ARG A 213 7.07 6.52 10.11
CA ARG A 213 6.81 6.02 11.45
C ARG A 213 6.62 4.51 11.43
N LEU A 214 7.22 3.81 12.39
CA LEU A 214 7.13 2.37 12.56
C LEU A 214 6.14 2.05 13.67
N LEU A 215 5.20 1.13 13.43
CA LEU A 215 4.45 0.52 14.52
C LEU A 215 5.32 -0.57 15.18
N TYR A 216 5.84 -0.30 16.38
CA TYR A 216 6.65 -1.22 17.19
C TYR A 216 6.19 -1.16 18.64
N ASP A 217 6.05 -2.32 19.29
CA ASP A 217 5.50 -2.46 20.66
C ASP A 217 4.31 -1.52 20.93
N SER A 218 3.27 -1.65 20.11
CA SER A 218 2.02 -0.87 20.21
C SER A 218 2.15 0.66 20.03
N LYS A 219 3.33 1.17 19.67
CA LYS A 219 3.63 2.61 19.55
C LYS A 219 4.12 2.95 18.15
N TYR A 220 3.81 4.17 17.70
CA TYR A 220 4.41 4.72 16.48
C TYR A 220 5.73 5.42 16.82
N ILE A 221 6.85 4.83 16.39
CA ILE A 221 8.20 5.40 16.54
C ILE A 221 8.55 6.12 15.23
N THR A 222 8.82 7.42 15.29
CA THR A 222 9.30 8.17 14.12
C THR A 222 10.72 7.75 13.76
N LEU A 223 10.93 7.30 12.53
CA LEU A 223 12.25 6.95 12.00
C LEU A 223 12.99 8.23 11.59
N THR A 224 14.24 8.32 12.00
CA THR A 224 15.16 9.37 11.56
C THR A 224 15.70 9.01 10.18
N ARG A 225 15.40 9.84 9.16
CA ARG A 225 16.03 9.73 7.84
C ARG A 225 17.54 9.91 7.98
N ARG A 226 18.31 9.01 7.39
CA ARG A 226 19.77 9.09 7.32
C ARG A 226 20.18 9.46 5.91
N THR A 227 20.78 10.63 5.77
CA THR A 227 21.59 10.99 4.61
C THR A 227 22.82 10.09 4.59
N ARG A 228 23.16 9.57 3.42
CA ARG A 228 24.50 9.06 3.13
C ARG A 228 25.47 10.23 2.97
#